data_AF-A0A7C6X7E6-F1
#
_entry.id   AF-A0A7C6X7E6-F1
#
_cell.length_a   1.000
_cell.length_b   1.000
_cell.length_c   1.000
_cell.angle_alpha   90.00
_cell.angle_beta   90.00
_cell.angle_gamma   90.00
#
_symmetry.space_group_name_H-M   'P 1'
#
loop_
_entity.id
_entity.type
_entity.pdbx_description
1 polymer ?
#
loop_
_entity_poly.entity_id
_entity_poly.type
_entity_poly.pdbx_seq_one_letter_code
_entity_poly.pdbx_strand_id
1 'polypeptide(L)'
;MPFDVSLSRPVFVLYTGLTASGYDLAAKSAPPGGMLSALVQDIRAHAWPEDALAYFSKARLGGQGVNPYWPRAAMLLQATFHLERKEPGGQIGYDDETKVLTSVSRFPTAPGNKAADTIEWVRQYPQFHRLVEESPALRVLWSRFSGWMGPEQLEPFRAAAKEAIDWLDTGLGTTLADIPDFSVIPNPLQARQIADFVRKDGVLYAVLANPRPQSIAHEILHTVFEKAITRQRENIVARRRDLFTKPVAEAMVKMQYAWDDGAESWLRVFEETLVRAATIWMAHRLNPYEGDKRALYESGDGFVYVPALLESFREKWTGPEEMDAFIMESLDRMGQMTL
;
A
#
# COMPACT_ATOMS: atom_id res chain seq x y z
N MET A 1 -1.75 -18.29 -13.98
CA MET A 1 -2.03 -17.84 -12.60
C MET A 1 -2.24 -16.34 -12.67
N PRO A 2 -3.15 -15.76 -11.87
CA PRO A 2 -3.49 -14.33 -11.94
C PRO A 2 -2.36 -13.42 -11.41
N PHE A 3 -1.14 -13.96 -11.28
CA PHE A 3 -0.02 -13.20 -10.76
C PHE A 3 1.34 -13.58 -11.33
N ASP A 4 2.25 -12.61 -11.27
CA ASP A 4 3.70 -12.79 -11.42
C ASP A 4 4.45 -12.25 -10.20
N VAL A 5 5.71 -12.67 -10.07
CA VAL A 5 6.64 -12.12 -9.07
C VAL A 5 7.95 -11.81 -9.76
N SER A 6 8.28 -10.52 -9.84
CA SER A 6 9.42 -10.02 -10.60
C SER A 6 10.03 -8.78 -9.95
N LEU A 7 11.29 -8.51 -10.26
CA LEU A 7 11.99 -7.31 -9.78
C LEU A 7 11.67 -6.13 -10.69
N SER A 8 11.53 -4.94 -10.11
CA SER A 8 11.33 -3.71 -10.86
C SER A 8 12.54 -2.79 -10.70
N ARG A 9 13.28 -2.58 -11.79
CA ARG A 9 14.43 -1.65 -11.80
C ARG A 9 14.00 -0.20 -11.53
N PRO A 10 12.92 0.34 -12.12
CA PRO A 10 12.44 1.67 -11.78
C PRO A 10 12.14 1.86 -10.29
N VAL A 11 11.51 0.87 -9.64
CA VAL A 11 11.25 0.88 -8.19
C VAL A 11 12.56 0.86 -7.39
N PHE A 12 13.54 0.06 -7.81
CA PHE A 12 14.85 0.05 -7.18
C PHE A 12 15.57 1.40 -7.28
N VAL A 13 15.48 2.08 -8.44
CA VAL A 13 16.06 3.42 -8.64
C VAL A 13 15.41 4.44 -7.70
N LEU A 14 14.08 4.44 -7.60
CA LEU A 14 13.34 5.30 -6.65
C LEU A 14 13.90 5.14 -5.23
N TYR A 15 13.94 3.90 -4.73
CA TYR A 15 14.34 3.63 -3.37
C TYR A 15 15.85 3.82 -3.14
N THR A 16 16.67 3.74 -4.19
CA THR A 16 18.08 4.16 -4.15
C THR A 16 18.18 5.68 -3.94
N GLY A 17 17.45 6.48 -4.71
CA GLY A 17 17.41 7.94 -4.54
C GLY A 17 16.88 8.38 -3.17
N LEU A 18 15.81 7.72 -2.69
CA LEU A 18 15.30 7.95 -1.33
C LEU A 18 16.35 7.58 -0.27
N THR A 19 16.99 6.41 -0.37
CA THR A 19 17.99 5.95 0.61
C THR A 19 19.23 6.84 0.64
N ALA A 20 19.71 7.26 -0.53
CA ALA A 20 20.84 8.18 -0.68
C ALA A 20 20.56 9.55 -0.06
N SER A 21 19.32 10.03 -0.16
CA SER A 21 18.88 11.34 0.38
C SER A 21 18.41 11.31 1.84
N GLY A 22 18.49 10.15 2.51
CA GLY A 22 18.26 10.05 3.95
C GLY A 22 17.13 9.10 4.39
N TYR A 23 16.47 8.39 3.47
CA TYR A 23 15.51 7.33 3.82
C TYR A 23 16.18 6.26 4.70
N ASP A 24 15.59 6.02 5.86
CA ASP A 24 16.20 5.27 6.96
C ASP A 24 15.33 4.11 7.47
N LEU A 25 14.11 3.96 6.96
CA LEU A 25 13.17 2.95 7.49
C LEU A 25 13.58 1.51 7.17
N ALA A 26 14.12 1.26 5.97
CA ALA A 26 14.67 -0.05 5.63
C ALA A 26 15.88 -0.41 6.52
N ALA A 27 16.76 0.57 6.75
CA ALA A 27 17.95 0.41 7.58
C ALA A 27 17.60 0.03 9.04
N LYS A 28 16.58 0.68 9.63
CA LYS A 28 16.11 0.40 10.99
C LYS A 28 15.66 -1.04 11.21
N SER A 29 15.28 -1.73 10.12
CA SER A 29 14.75 -3.08 10.19
C SER A 29 15.67 -4.12 9.53
N ALA A 30 16.85 -3.69 9.07
CA ALA A 30 17.84 -4.54 8.44
C ALA A 30 18.63 -5.33 9.50
N PRO A 31 18.76 -6.65 9.38
CA PRO A 31 19.63 -7.43 10.25
C PRO A 31 21.08 -6.94 10.16
N PRO A 32 21.79 -6.77 11.29
CA PRO A 32 23.21 -6.41 11.28
C PRO A 32 24.02 -7.41 10.44
N GLY A 33 24.89 -6.89 9.55
CA GLY A 33 25.73 -7.72 8.67
C GLY A 33 24.99 -8.42 7.53
N GLY A 34 23.68 -8.24 7.38
CA GLY A 34 22.90 -8.80 6.29
C GLY A 34 23.08 -8.06 4.96
N MET A 35 22.67 -8.70 3.86
CA MET A 35 22.75 -8.13 2.50
C MET A 35 22.04 -6.78 2.36
N LEU A 36 20.89 -6.61 3.03
CA LEU A 36 20.17 -5.33 3.05
C LEU A 36 21.00 -4.23 3.74
N SER A 37 21.64 -4.52 4.87
CA SER A 37 22.49 -3.56 5.57
C SER A 37 23.68 -3.14 4.70
N ALA A 38 24.33 -4.10 4.04
CA ALA A 38 25.43 -3.82 3.12
C ALA A 38 24.98 -2.96 1.92
N LEU A 39 23.84 -3.30 1.31
CA LEU A 39 23.28 -2.55 0.19
C LEU A 39 22.95 -1.10 0.58
N VAL A 40 22.32 -0.89 1.74
CA VAL A 40 22.02 0.47 2.25
C VAL A 40 23.30 1.26 2.52
N GLN A 41 24.33 0.62 3.07
CA GLN A 41 25.63 1.27 3.31
C GLN A 41 26.29 1.65 1.99
N ASP A 42 26.31 0.77 0.99
CA ASP A 42 26.88 1.05 -0.32
C ASP A 42 26.16 2.22 -1.01
N ILE A 43 24.82 2.25 -0.95
CA ILE A 43 24.03 3.35 -1.49
C ILE A 43 24.46 4.67 -0.82
N ARG A 44 24.58 4.69 0.51
CA ARG A 44 24.94 5.92 1.25
C ARG A 44 26.40 6.35 1.08
N ALA A 45 27.31 5.40 0.82
CA ALA A 45 28.72 5.69 0.65
C ALA A 45 29.04 6.26 -0.74
N HIS A 46 28.14 6.13 -1.71
CA HIS A 46 28.38 6.61 -3.05
C HIS A 46 28.13 8.12 -3.19
N ALA A 47 28.92 8.79 -4.04
CA ALA A 47 28.73 10.20 -4.37
C ALA A 47 27.64 10.34 -5.45
N TRP A 48 26.42 10.66 -5.04
CA TRP A 48 25.30 10.92 -5.94
C TRP A 48 25.24 12.38 -6.38
N PRO A 49 24.61 12.70 -7.53
CA PRO A 49 24.38 14.08 -7.94
C PRO A 49 23.64 14.88 -6.84
N GLU A 50 24.19 16.03 -6.46
CA GLU A 50 23.64 16.87 -5.37
C GLU A 50 22.19 17.27 -5.62
N ASP A 51 21.86 17.63 -6.87
CA ASP A 51 20.50 17.99 -7.28
C ASP A 51 19.50 16.83 -7.08
N ALA A 52 19.93 15.59 -7.33
CA ALA A 52 19.11 14.40 -7.08
C ALA A 52 18.89 14.18 -5.58
N LEU A 53 19.94 14.31 -4.76
CA LEU A 53 19.82 14.22 -3.30
C LEU A 53 18.87 15.28 -2.75
N ALA A 54 19.01 16.53 -3.19
CA ALA A 54 18.13 17.62 -2.82
C ALA A 54 16.67 17.35 -3.22
N TYR A 55 16.44 16.81 -4.42
CA TYR A 55 15.10 16.44 -4.88
C TYR A 55 14.45 15.35 -4.00
N PHE A 56 15.13 14.22 -3.80
CA PHE A 56 14.56 13.09 -3.07
C PHE A 56 14.39 13.38 -1.56
N SER A 57 15.23 14.25 -0.99
CA SER A 57 15.12 14.65 0.43
C SER A 57 13.76 15.30 0.75
N LYS A 58 13.12 15.94 -0.24
CA LYS A 58 11.79 16.57 -0.11
C LYS A 58 10.67 15.54 0.12
N ALA A 59 10.92 14.25 -0.09
CA ALA A 59 9.96 13.21 0.26
C ALA A 59 9.72 13.09 1.77
N ARG A 60 10.69 13.49 2.60
CA ARG A 60 10.54 13.49 4.06
C ARG A 60 9.76 14.71 4.53
N LEU A 61 8.65 14.48 5.23
CA LEU A 61 7.86 15.50 5.90
C LEU A 61 8.38 15.74 7.32
N GLY A 62 8.33 16.99 7.78
CA GLY A 62 8.75 17.38 9.13
C GLY A 62 7.71 17.15 10.24
N GLY A 63 6.61 16.44 9.95
CA GLY A 63 5.45 16.30 10.83
C GLY A 63 5.42 15.05 11.71
N GLN A 64 4.37 14.93 12.54
CA GLN A 64 4.09 13.76 13.38
C GLN A 64 3.31 12.70 12.59
N GLY A 65 3.99 11.62 12.23
CA GLY A 65 3.40 10.42 11.65
C GLY A 65 4.35 9.24 11.89
N VAL A 66 3.82 8.02 11.96
CA VAL A 66 4.63 6.81 12.17
C VAL A 66 5.62 6.60 11.01
N ASN A 67 5.26 7.08 9.80
CA ASN A 67 6.11 7.10 8.62
C ASN A 67 6.29 8.55 8.10
N PRO A 68 7.46 9.19 8.31
CA PRO A 68 7.69 10.57 7.86
C PRO A 68 7.82 10.72 6.34
N TYR A 69 7.87 9.63 5.58
CA TYR A 69 7.95 9.67 4.11
C TYR A 69 6.58 9.48 3.44
N TRP A 70 5.54 9.11 4.20
CA TRP A 70 4.17 9.04 3.68
C TRP A 70 3.52 10.44 3.71
N PRO A 71 2.78 10.84 2.66
CA PRO A 71 2.41 10.08 1.45
C PRO A 71 3.41 10.23 0.28
N ARG A 72 4.42 11.09 0.42
CA ARG A 72 5.27 11.53 -0.69
C ARG A 72 6.06 10.40 -1.37
N ALA A 73 6.59 9.44 -0.61
CA ALA A 73 7.25 8.26 -1.19
C ALA A 73 6.28 7.37 -1.99
N ALA A 74 5.04 7.22 -1.51
CA ALA A 74 4.00 6.45 -2.22
C ALA A 74 3.55 7.15 -3.51
N MET A 75 3.47 8.49 -3.51
CA MET A 75 3.21 9.27 -4.73
C MET A 75 4.31 9.10 -5.78
N LEU A 76 5.59 9.14 -5.38
CA LEU A 76 6.70 8.86 -6.31
C LEU A 76 6.69 7.42 -6.80
N LEU A 77 6.35 6.46 -5.92
CA LEU A 77 6.20 5.07 -6.31
C LEU A 77 5.11 4.92 -7.38
N GLN A 78 3.95 5.54 -7.19
CA GLN A 78 2.90 5.54 -8.19
C GLN A 78 3.39 6.14 -9.53
N ALA A 79 4.06 7.29 -9.48
CA ALA A 79 4.62 7.92 -10.66
C ALA A 79 5.70 7.05 -11.36
N THR A 80 6.39 6.18 -10.62
CA THR A 80 7.43 5.28 -11.15
C THR A 80 6.88 4.29 -12.17
N PHE A 81 5.64 3.83 -12.01
CA PHE A 81 5.01 2.90 -12.95
C PHE A 81 4.65 3.55 -14.28
N HIS A 82 4.64 4.89 -14.34
CA HIS A 82 4.38 5.67 -15.55
C HIS A 82 5.65 6.12 -16.25
N LEU A 83 6.84 5.76 -15.75
CA LEU A 83 8.09 6.13 -16.39
C LEU A 83 8.34 5.27 -17.63
N GLU A 84 8.55 5.92 -18.76
CA GLU A 84 8.83 5.28 -20.04
C GLU A 84 9.97 5.99 -20.78
N ARG A 85 10.76 5.22 -21.52
CA ARG A 85 11.68 5.74 -22.54
C ARG A 85 11.04 5.53 -23.90
N LYS A 86 10.67 6.63 -24.58
CA LYS A 86 10.02 6.58 -25.90
C LYS A 86 10.92 5.97 -26.98
N GLU A 87 12.24 6.03 -26.80
CA GLU A 87 13.23 5.45 -27.70
C GLU A 87 14.42 4.89 -26.90
N PRO A 88 15.16 3.89 -27.42
CA PRO A 88 16.39 3.40 -26.79
C PRO A 88 17.41 4.52 -26.59
N GLY A 89 17.77 4.80 -25.34
CA GLY A 89 18.67 5.92 -24.98
C GLY A 89 18.00 7.30 -24.95
N GLY A 90 16.70 7.40 -25.24
CA GLY A 90 15.92 8.63 -25.16
C GLY A 90 15.69 9.10 -23.72
N GLN A 91 15.21 10.34 -23.58
CA GLN A 91 14.87 10.92 -22.29
C GLN A 91 13.72 10.14 -21.65
N ILE A 92 13.88 9.80 -20.36
CA ILE A 92 12.81 9.23 -19.57
C ILE A 92 11.77 10.30 -19.26
N GLY A 93 10.50 9.95 -19.42
CA GLY A 93 9.35 10.80 -19.14
C GLY A 93 8.17 9.98 -18.69
N TYR A 94 7.03 10.64 -18.45
CA TYR A 94 5.78 9.92 -18.22
C TYR A 94 5.17 9.44 -19.53
N ASP A 95 4.62 8.23 -19.52
CA ASP A 95 3.74 7.71 -20.58
C ASP A 95 2.48 8.58 -20.71
N ASP A 96 1.91 8.99 -19.57
CA ASP A 96 0.80 9.91 -19.43
C ASP A 96 0.97 10.81 -18.19
N GLU A 97 1.58 12.00 -18.37
CA GLU A 97 1.76 12.97 -17.29
C GLU A 97 0.42 13.40 -16.69
N THR A 98 -0.62 13.57 -17.50
CA THR A 98 -1.93 14.06 -17.01
C THR A 98 -2.54 13.06 -16.04
N LYS A 99 -2.46 11.76 -16.34
CA LYS A 99 -2.92 10.68 -15.47
C LYS A 99 -2.12 10.64 -14.16
N VAL A 100 -0.80 10.79 -14.22
CA VAL A 100 0.06 10.84 -13.02
C VAL A 100 -0.34 12.00 -12.11
N LEU A 101 -0.39 13.22 -12.64
CA LEU A 101 -0.67 14.42 -11.84
C LEU A 101 -2.11 14.43 -11.31
N THR A 102 -3.06 13.91 -12.09
CA THR A 102 -4.44 13.70 -11.63
C THR A 102 -4.46 12.73 -10.45
N SER A 103 -3.72 11.64 -10.52
CA SER A 103 -3.67 10.69 -9.40
C SER A 103 -3.05 11.28 -8.14
N VAL A 104 -1.97 12.07 -8.27
CA VAL A 104 -1.37 12.79 -7.12
C VAL A 104 -2.39 13.75 -6.50
N SER A 105 -3.14 14.50 -7.31
CA SER A 105 -4.17 15.43 -6.82
C SER A 105 -5.35 14.74 -6.12
N ARG A 106 -5.57 13.45 -6.41
CA ARG A 106 -6.62 12.62 -5.83
C ARG A 106 -6.12 11.66 -4.75
N PHE A 107 -4.81 11.66 -4.47
CA PHE A 107 -4.22 10.75 -3.50
C PHE A 107 -4.94 10.86 -2.15
N PRO A 108 -5.26 9.74 -1.47
CA PRO A 108 -6.06 9.71 -0.25
C PRO A 108 -5.23 10.20 0.95
N THR A 109 -5.02 11.51 1.02
CA THR A 109 -4.23 12.18 2.05
C THR A 109 -4.76 13.59 2.30
N ALA A 110 -4.27 14.21 3.38
CA ALA A 110 -4.62 15.57 3.75
C ALA A 110 -4.38 16.56 2.59
N PRO A 111 -5.25 17.58 2.39
CA PRO A 111 -5.15 18.53 1.29
C PRO A 111 -3.78 19.21 1.14
N GLY A 112 -3.10 19.54 2.25
CA GLY A 112 -1.76 20.14 2.21
C GLY A 112 -0.69 19.27 1.56
N ASN A 113 -0.85 17.93 1.60
CA ASN A 113 0.10 17.02 0.97
C ASN A 113 -0.05 16.95 -0.55
N LYS A 114 -1.15 17.45 -1.12
CA LYS A 114 -1.47 17.41 -2.56
C LYS A 114 -1.62 18.79 -3.17
N ALA A 115 -0.96 19.79 -2.57
CA ALA A 115 -0.91 21.15 -3.07
C ALA A 115 -0.07 21.27 -4.35
N ALA A 116 -0.12 22.45 -4.99
CA ALA A 116 0.51 22.71 -6.29
C ALA A 116 2.03 22.49 -6.28
N ASP A 117 2.69 22.73 -5.14
CA ASP A 117 4.12 22.47 -4.95
C ASP A 117 4.44 20.97 -4.95
N THR A 118 3.61 20.12 -4.32
CA THR A 118 3.75 18.66 -4.42
C THR A 118 3.52 18.19 -5.86
N ILE A 119 2.52 18.73 -6.55
CA ILE A 119 2.23 18.35 -7.95
C ILE A 119 3.41 18.71 -8.86
N GLU A 120 3.97 19.92 -8.73
CA GLU A 120 5.17 20.33 -9.46
C GLU A 120 6.39 19.48 -9.10
N TRP A 121 6.55 19.15 -7.81
CA TRP A 121 7.62 18.25 -7.38
C TRP A 121 7.50 16.88 -8.06
N VAL A 122 6.32 16.26 -8.09
CA VAL A 122 6.13 14.99 -8.80
C VAL A 122 6.36 15.15 -10.30
N ARG A 123 5.89 16.24 -10.94
CA ARG A 123 6.14 16.49 -12.38
C ARG A 123 7.63 16.41 -12.75
N GLN A 124 8.51 16.87 -11.87
CA GLN A 124 9.96 16.86 -12.09
C GLN A 124 10.62 15.49 -11.90
N TYR A 125 9.90 14.50 -11.36
CA TYR A 125 10.45 13.20 -11.00
C TYR A 125 11.22 12.47 -12.12
N PRO A 126 10.76 12.43 -13.39
CA PRO A 126 11.49 11.71 -14.44
C PRO A 126 12.93 12.21 -14.59
N GLN A 127 13.15 13.54 -14.49
CA GLN A 127 14.48 14.12 -14.57
C GLN A 127 15.41 13.61 -13.46
N PHE A 128 14.92 13.59 -12.21
CA PHE A 128 15.74 13.22 -11.05
C PHE A 128 15.89 11.70 -10.90
N HIS A 129 14.90 10.93 -11.34
CA HIS A 129 15.02 9.48 -11.50
C HIS A 129 16.15 9.13 -12.47
N ARG A 130 16.21 9.80 -13.63
CA ARG A 130 17.28 9.64 -14.62
C ARG A 130 18.67 9.88 -14.04
N LEU A 131 18.84 10.93 -13.24
CA LEU A 131 20.14 11.25 -12.63
C LEU A 131 20.66 10.12 -11.73
N VAL A 132 19.78 9.43 -11.03
CA VAL A 132 20.13 8.23 -10.26
C VAL A 132 20.33 7.04 -11.20
N GLU A 133 19.47 6.88 -12.21
CA GLU A 133 19.53 5.78 -13.18
C GLU A 133 20.84 5.70 -13.96
N GLU A 134 21.33 6.87 -14.39
CA GLU A 134 22.52 7.00 -15.24
C GLU A 134 23.83 7.00 -14.45
N SER A 135 23.76 6.99 -13.11
CA SER A 135 24.96 6.85 -12.28
C SER A 135 25.65 5.51 -12.50
N PRO A 136 26.98 5.48 -12.74
CA PRO A 136 27.73 4.23 -12.88
C PRO A 136 27.56 3.27 -11.70
N ALA A 137 27.41 3.79 -10.47
CA ALA A 137 27.19 2.97 -9.29
C ALA A 137 25.87 2.22 -9.33
N LEU A 138 24.81 2.79 -9.93
CA LEU A 138 23.53 2.11 -9.96
C LEU A 138 23.62 0.78 -10.71
N ARG A 139 24.43 0.69 -11.78
CA ARG A 139 24.64 -0.57 -12.50
C ARG A 139 25.19 -1.66 -11.58
N VAL A 140 26.17 -1.32 -10.75
CA VAL A 140 26.80 -2.25 -9.79
C VAL A 140 25.81 -2.62 -8.68
N LEU A 141 25.13 -1.62 -8.11
CA LEU A 141 24.13 -1.81 -7.06
C LEU A 141 22.95 -2.67 -7.54
N TRP A 142 22.44 -2.42 -8.74
CA TRP A 142 21.38 -3.21 -9.35
C TRP A 142 21.83 -4.66 -9.57
N SER A 143 23.01 -4.88 -10.13
CA SER A 143 23.54 -6.24 -10.33
C SER A 143 23.68 -7.00 -9.02
N ARG A 144 24.12 -6.33 -7.96
CA ARG A 144 24.22 -6.92 -6.61
C ARG A 144 22.83 -7.22 -6.04
N PHE A 145 21.90 -6.28 -6.17
CA PHE A 145 20.52 -6.43 -5.71
C PHE A 145 19.80 -7.58 -6.43
N SER A 146 19.84 -7.61 -7.76
CA SER A 146 19.18 -8.66 -8.55
C SER A 146 19.84 -10.02 -8.37
N GLY A 147 21.16 -10.08 -8.15
CA GLY A 147 21.88 -11.30 -7.81
C GLY A 147 21.51 -11.83 -6.42
N TRP A 148 21.31 -10.94 -5.45
CA TRP A 148 20.79 -11.30 -4.13
C TRP A 148 19.34 -11.78 -4.20
N MET A 149 18.48 -11.06 -4.93
CA MET A 149 17.06 -11.38 -5.13
C MET A 149 16.84 -12.45 -6.22
N GLY A 150 17.65 -13.51 -6.17
CA GLY A 150 17.51 -14.68 -7.05
C GLY A 150 16.29 -15.55 -6.73
N PRO A 151 16.10 -16.68 -7.44
CA PRO A 151 14.91 -17.52 -7.33
C PRO A 151 14.50 -17.89 -5.90
N GLU A 152 15.48 -18.27 -5.06
CA GLU A 152 15.24 -18.65 -3.66
C GLU A 152 14.68 -17.50 -2.81
N GLN A 153 15.11 -16.26 -3.06
CA GLN A 153 14.61 -15.08 -2.34
C GLN A 153 13.24 -14.61 -2.86
N LEU A 154 12.90 -14.94 -4.10
CA LEU A 154 11.58 -14.65 -4.68
C LEU A 154 10.52 -15.67 -4.29
N GLU A 155 10.92 -16.90 -3.94
CA GLU A 155 9.98 -17.98 -3.64
C GLU A 155 9.04 -17.68 -2.46
N PRO A 156 9.51 -17.10 -1.32
CA PRO A 156 8.60 -16.67 -0.26
C PRO A 156 7.53 -15.68 -0.72
N PHE A 157 7.84 -14.80 -1.68
CA PHE A 157 6.86 -13.86 -2.22
C PHE A 157 5.85 -14.55 -3.14
N ARG A 158 6.28 -15.56 -3.92
CA ARG A 158 5.36 -16.41 -4.69
C ARG A 158 4.43 -17.20 -3.78
N ALA A 159 4.97 -17.80 -2.71
CA ALA A 159 4.19 -18.54 -1.72
C ALA A 159 3.15 -17.62 -1.06
N ALA A 160 3.53 -16.42 -0.63
CA ALA A 160 2.61 -15.44 -0.05
C ALA A 160 1.52 -14.99 -1.05
N ALA A 161 1.86 -14.76 -2.32
CA ALA A 161 0.87 -14.43 -3.34
C ALA A 161 -0.13 -15.57 -3.58
N LYS A 162 0.37 -16.81 -3.64
CA LYS A 162 -0.46 -18.00 -3.76
C LYS A 162 -1.39 -18.17 -2.56
N GLU A 163 -0.87 -18.03 -1.35
CA GLU A 163 -1.65 -18.15 -0.11
C GLU A 163 -2.76 -17.08 -0.04
N ALA A 164 -2.47 -15.84 -0.47
CA ALA A 164 -3.48 -14.79 -0.55
C ALA A 164 -4.62 -15.13 -1.53
N ILE A 165 -4.31 -15.73 -2.69
CA ILE A 165 -5.33 -16.19 -3.65
C ILE A 165 -6.13 -17.35 -3.06
N ASP A 166 -5.46 -18.32 -2.45
CA ASP A 166 -6.11 -19.47 -1.84
C ASP A 166 -7.10 -19.02 -0.74
N TRP A 167 -6.77 -17.97 0.02
CA TRP A 167 -7.69 -17.35 0.98
C TRP A 167 -8.91 -16.68 0.34
N LEU A 168 -8.73 -15.94 -0.75
CA LEU A 168 -9.82 -15.28 -1.46
C LEU A 168 -10.78 -16.31 -2.09
N ASP A 169 -10.23 -17.35 -2.70
CA ASP A 169 -10.99 -18.42 -3.33
C ASP A 169 -11.74 -19.26 -2.29
N THR A 170 -11.02 -19.83 -1.31
CA THR A 170 -11.62 -20.77 -0.35
C THR A 170 -12.36 -20.10 0.81
N GLY A 171 -11.93 -18.89 1.19
CA GLY A 171 -12.49 -18.11 2.28
C GLY A 171 -13.67 -17.26 1.82
N LEU A 172 -13.41 -16.31 0.93
CA LEU A 172 -14.43 -15.36 0.47
C LEU A 172 -15.38 -15.97 -0.57
N GLY A 173 -14.97 -17.02 -1.29
CA GLY A 173 -15.74 -17.60 -2.39
C GLY A 173 -15.61 -16.78 -3.68
N THR A 174 -14.56 -15.97 -3.80
CA THR A 174 -14.28 -15.14 -4.96
C THR A 174 -13.70 -15.98 -6.08
N THR A 175 -14.25 -15.88 -7.30
CA THR A 175 -13.71 -16.65 -8.41
C THR A 175 -12.40 -16.01 -8.90
N LEU A 176 -11.53 -16.80 -9.54
CA LEU A 176 -10.31 -16.26 -10.16
C LEU A 176 -10.59 -15.16 -11.20
N ALA A 177 -11.80 -15.12 -11.77
CA ALA A 177 -12.20 -14.09 -12.72
C ALA A 177 -12.52 -12.73 -12.05
N ASP A 178 -12.79 -12.74 -10.74
CA ASP A 178 -13.07 -11.54 -9.96
C ASP A 178 -11.81 -10.96 -9.28
N ILE A 179 -10.70 -11.70 -9.32
CA ILE A 179 -9.39 -11.26 -8.83
C ILE A 179 -8.69 -10.51 -9.96
N PRO A 180 -8.26 -9.25 -9.75
CA PRO A 180 -7.49 -8.53 -10.76
C PRO A 180 -6.15 -9.23 -10.99
N ASP A 181 -5.63 -9.17 -12.22
CA ASP A 181 -4.24 -9.53 -12.47
C ASP A 181 -3.34 -8.69 -11.56
N PHE A 182 -2.35 -9.32 -10.93
CA PHE A 182 -1.46 -8.61 -10.02
C PHE A 182 0.00 -9.06 -10.11
N SER A 183 0.91 -8.14 -9.82
CA SER A 183 2.35 -8.39 -9.82
C SER A 183 2.93 -8.09 -8.46
N VAL A 184 3.67 -9.04 -7.88
CA VAL A 184 4.42 -8.77 -6.65
C VAL A 184 5.83 -8.34 -7.01
N ILE A 185 6.21 -7.17 -6.52
CA ILE A 185 7.54 -6.57 -6.67
C ILE A 185 8.23 -6.56 -5.30
N PRO A 186 9.13 -7.52 -5.03
CA PRO A 186 9.94 -7.51 -3.83
C PRO A 186 10.87 -6.30 -3.81
N ASN A 187 10.78 -5.50 -2.73
CA ASN A 187 11.59 -4.31 -2.53
C ASN A 187 11.99 -4.16 -1.05
N PRO A 188 13.08 -4.81 -0.60
CA PRO A 188 13.56 -4.73 0.77
C PRO A 188 14.14 -3.36 1.14
N LEU A 189 14.33 -2.44 0.17
CA LEU A 189 14.71 -1.04 0.44
C LEU A 189 13.54 -0.17 0.95
N GLN A 190 12.33 -0.72 0.99
CA GLN A 190 11.17 -0.11 1.63
C GLN A 190 11.08 -0.54 3.11
N ALA A 191 10.38 0.24 3.93
CA ALA A 191 10.13 -0.13 5.31
C ALA A 191 9.40 -1.48 5.40
N ARG A 192 9.84 -2.35 6.32
CA ARG A 192 9.33 -3.72 6.47
C ARG A 192 7.83 -3.81 6.74
N GLN A 193 7.27 -2.77 7.35
CA GLN A 193 5.86 -2.68 7.72
C GLN A 193 4.99 -2.22 6.57
N ILE A 194 5.55 -1.57 5.54
CA ILE A 194 4.79 -0.98 4.44
C ILE A 194 4.61 -2.02 3.32
N ALA A 195 3.40 -2.02 2.78
CA ALA A 195 3.06 -2.60 1.50
C ALA A 195 2.43 -1.46 0.69
N ASP A 196 3.03 -1.11 -0.43
CA ASP A 196 2.44 -0.10 -1.32
C ASP A 196 1.83 -0.80 -2.53
N PHE A 197 0.71 -0.27 -3.00
CA PHE A 197 -0.01 -0.84 -4.12
C PHE A 197 -0.26 0.22 -5.18
N VAL A 198 -0.05 -0.15 -6.44
CA VAL A 198 -0.23 0.74 -7.59
C VAL A 198 -1.08 0.04 -8.63
N ARG A 199 -2.14 0.69 -9.11
CA ARG A 199 -2.96 0.19 -10.22
C ARG A 199 -2.52 0.84 -11.52
N LYS A 200 -2.11 0.05 -12.50
CA LYS A 200 -1.78 0.53 -13.84
C LYS A 200 -2.24 -0.47 -14.88
N ASP A 201 -2.97 0.04 -15.89
CA ASP A 201 -3.42 -0.71 -17.07
C ASP A 201 -4.14 -2.02 -16.75
N GLY A 202 -4.98 -2.01 -15.72
CA GLY A 202 -5.75 -3.16 -15.26
C GLY A 202 -5.00 -4.11 -14.31
N VAL A 203 -3.70 -3.89 -14.09
CA VAL A 203 -2.86 -4.72 -13.21
C VAL A 203 -2.63 -4.02 -11.86
N LEU A 204 -2.73 -4.79 -10.78
CA LEU A 204 -2.38 -4.37 -9.42
C LEU A 204 -0.92 -4.72 -9.11
N TYR A 205 -0.07 -3.74 -8.86
CA TYR A 205 1.32 -3.95 -8.49
C TYR A 205 1.49 -3.84 -6.97
N ALA A 206 1.85 -4.93 -6.31
CA ALA A 206 2.13 -5.02 -4.89
C ALA A 206 3.64 -4.89 -4.62
N VAL A 207 4.08 -3.74 -4.12
CA VAL A 207 5.49 -3.48 -3.79
C VAL A 207 5.70 -3.76 -2.31
N LEU A 208 6.48 -4.81 -2.02
CA LEU A 208 6.55 -5.39 -0.68
C LEU A 208 7.99 -5.57 -0.19
N ALA A 209 8.28 -5.12 1.02
CA ALA A 209 9.56 -5.41 1.68
C ALA A 209 9.63 -6.83 2.27
N ASN A 210 8.48 -7.41 2.64
CA ASN A 210 8.38 -8.78 3.17
C ASN A 210 7.23 -9.53 2.48
N PRO A 211 7.35 -10.86 2.31
CA PRO A 211 6.29 -11.71 1.78
C PRO A 211 5.15 -11.83 2.81
N ARG A 212 4.08 -11.05 2.64
CA ARG A 212 2.95 -11.02 3.57
C ARG A 212 1.65 -11.29 2.82
N PRO A 213 1.07 -12.51 2.92
CA PRO A 213 -0.19 -12.84 2.24
C PRO A 213 -1.32 -11.93 2.70
N GLN A 214 -1.35 -11.52 3.98
CA GLN A 214 -2.35 -10.59 4.52
C GLN A 214 -2.34 -9.25 3.80
N SER A 215 -1.16 -8.68 3.51
CA SER A 215 -1.09 -7.40 2.80
C SER A 215 -1.58 -7.51 1.36
N ILE A 216 -1.22 -8.60 0.66
CA ILE A 216 -1.67 -8.84 -0.72
C ILE A 216 -3.19 -9.04 -0.75
N ALA A 217 -3.73 -9.89 0.13
CA ALA A 217 -5.16 -10.13 0.23
C ALA A 217 -5.93 -8.84 0.61
N HIS A 218 -5.44 -8.05 1.58
CA HIS A 218 -6.01 -6.77 1.98
C HIS A 218 -6.21 -5.83 0.79
N GLU A 219 -5.18 -5.65 -0.04
CA GLU A 219 -5.35 -4.76 -1.20
C GLU A 219 -6.30 -5.34 -2.26
N ILE A 220 -6.22 -6.64 -2.54
CA ILE A 220 -7.14 -7.25 -3.51
C ILE A 220 -8.59 -7.06 -3.05
N LEU A 221 -8.85 -7.21 -1.75
CA LEU A 221 -10.17 -7.02 -1.15
C LEU A 221 -10.72 -5.60 -1.36
N HIS A 222 -9.89 -4.55 -1.38
CA HIS A 222 -10.36 -3.21 -1.77
C HIS A 222 -11.05 -3.25 -3.15
N THR A 223 -10.48 -3.98 -4.12
CA THR A 223 -11.11 -4.18 -5.45
C THR A 223 -12.40 -4.98 -5.37
N VAL A 224 -12.39 -6.07 -4.59
CA VAL A 224 -13.52 -6.99 -4.49
C VAL A 224 -14.74 -6.28 -3.87
N PHE A 225 -14.52 -5.46 -2.85
CA PHE A 225 -15.59 -4.71 -2.18
C PHE A 225 -15.97 -3.40 -2.90
N GLU A 226 -15.12 -2.84 -3.77
CA GLU A 226 -15.29 -1.52 -4.38
C GLU A 226 -16.70 -1.29 -4.95
N LYS A 227 -17.19 -2.24 -5.77
CA LYS A 227 -18.51 -2.13 -6.42
C LYS A 227 -19.64 -2.10 -5.40
N ALA A 228 -19.60 -2.95 -4.38
CA ALA A 228 -20.64 -3.04 -3.35
C ALA A 228 -20.62 -1.80 -2.43
N ILE A 229 -19.44 -1.36 -2.00
CA ILE A 229 -19.27 -0.13 -1.22
C ILE A 229 -19.79 1.08 -2.01
N THR A 230 -19.50 1.15 -3.32
CA THR A 230 -20.00 2.23 -4.18
C THR A 230 -21.53 2.24 -4.25
N ARG A 231 -22.16 1.07 -4.44
CA ARG A 231 -23.64 0.96 -4.45
C ARG A 231 -24.26 1.34 -3.10
N GLN A 232 -23.60 1.00 -1.99
CA GLN A 232 -24.09 1.25 -0.63
C GLN A 232 -23.61 2.56 -0.03
N ARG A 233 -22.94 3.42 -0.81
CA ARG A 233 -22.31 4.65 -0.31
C ARG A 233 -23.25 5.53 0.50
N GLU A 234 -24.48 5.73 0.03
CA GLU A 234 -25.46 6.57 0.72
C GLU A 234 -25.83 6.02 2.10
N ASN A 235 -26.02 4.69 2.20
CA ASN A 235 -26.32 4.01 3.46
C ASN A 235 -25.14 4.07 4.43
N ILE A 236 -23.92 3.83 3.94
CA ILE A 236 -22.69 3.94 4.75
C ILE A 236 -22.56 5.37 5.29
N VAL A 237 -22.68 6.38 4.44
CA VAL A 237 -22.55 7.80 4.83
C VAL A 237 -23.67 8.24 5.78
N ALA A 238 -24.88 7.72 5.63
CA ALA A 238 -25.99 8.01 6.53
C ALA A 238 -25.70 7.61 7.99
N ARG A 239 -24.93 6.54 8.20
CA ARG A 239 -24.51 6.05 9.54
C ARG A 239 -23.36 6.83 10.16
N ARG A 240 -22.75 7.78 9.44
CA ARG A 240 -21.56 8.52 9.90
C ARG A 240 -21.76 9.18 11.25
N ARG A 241 -22.92 9.81 11.49
CA ARG A 241 -23.17 10.55 12.73
C ARG A 241 -23.17 9.65 13.96
N ASP A 242 -23.57 8.39 13.78
CA ASP A 242 -23.71 7.43 14.86
C ASP A 242 -22.40 6.66 15.08
N LEU A 243 -21.67 6.36 13.99
CA LEU A 243 -20.50 5.47 14.02
C LEU A 243 -19.15 6.20 13.97
N PHE A 244 -19.06 7.37 13.33
CA PHE A 244 -17.82 8.11 13.21
C PHE A 244 -17.69 9.16 14.32
N THR A 245 -17.68 8.68 15.56
CA THR A 245 -17.59 9.52 16.76
C THR A 245 -16.25 10.24 16.84
N LYS A 246 -16.18 11.32 17.63
CA LYS A 246 -14.95 12.13 17.77
C LYS A 246 -13.70 11.30 18.14
N PRO A 247 -13.74 10.36 19.10
CA PRO A 247 -12.58 9.51 19.41
C PRO A 247 -12.10 8.67 18.22
N VAL A 248 -13.04 8.11 17.45
CA VAL A 248 -12.70 7.34 16.24
C VAL A 248 -12.08 8.26 15.20
N ALA A 249 -12.69 9.43 14.94
CA ALA A 249 -12.16 10.40 14.00
C ALA A 249 -10.74 10.86 14.37
N GLU A 250 -10.47 11.17 15.64
CA GLU A 250 -9.14 11.57 16.12
C GLU A 250 -8.09 10.46 15.91
N ALA A 251 -8.44 9.20 16.21
CA ALA A 251 -7.56 8.06 15.97
C ALA A 251 -7.27 7.88 14.47
N MET A 252 -8.30 7.96 13.62
CA MET A 252 -8.17 7.79 12.17
C MET A 252 -7.37 8.92 11.52
N VAL A 253 -7.52 10.16 12.00
CA VAL A 253 -6.69 11.30 11.55
C VAL A 253 -5.23 11.08 11.94
N LYS A 254 -4.96 10.63 13.17
CA LYS A 254 -3.59 10.33 13.63
C LYS A 254 -2.94 9.23 12.79
N MET A 255 -3.69 8.21 12.40
CA MET A 255 -3.22 7.13 11.53
C MET A 255 -3.28 7.47 10.02
N GLN A 256 -3.78 8.65 9.66
CA GLN A 256 -3.90 9.13 8.29
C GLN A 256 -4.90 8.35 7.41
N TYR A 257 -5.88 7.68 8.03
CA TYR A 257 -7.03 7.05 7.36
C TYR A 257 -8.25 7.99 7.25
N ALA A 258 -8.19 9.13 7.92
CA ALA A 258 -9.13 10.25 7.79
C ALA A 258 -8.35 11.58 7.78
N TRP A 259 -9.00 12.66 7.35
CA TRP A 259 -8.45 14.02 7.41
C TRP A 259 -9.43 15.05 8.00
N ASP A 260 -10.70 14.65 8.15
CA ASP A 260 -11.78 15.41 8.76
C ASP A 260 -12.87 14.45 9.28
N ASP A 261 -13.98 14.99 9.80
CA ASP A 261 -15.19 14.25 10.19
C ASP A 261 -16.20 14.12 9.03
N GLY A 262 -15.72 14.29 7.79
CA GLY A 262 -16.49 14.32 6.55
C GLY A 262 -16.95 12.95 6.06
N ALA A 263 -17.80 12.97 5.03
CA ALA A 263 -18.38 11.75 4.45
C ALA A 263 -17.32 10.87 3.77
N GLU A 264 -16.35 11.49 3.09
CA GLU A 264 -15.26 10.77 2.42
C GLU A 264 -14.28 10.14 3.42
N SER A 265 -13.91 10.87 4.48
CA SER A 265 -13.12 10.33 5.59
C SER A 265 -13.82 9.11 6.20
N TRP A 266 -15.12 9.19 6.46
CA TRP A 266 -15.87 8.06 6.98
C TRP A 266 -15.95 6.88 6.01
N LEU A 267 -16.24 7.11 4.74
CA LEU A 267 -16.32 6.05 3.73
C LEU A 267 -14.99 5.29 3.67
N ARG A 268 -13.86 5.99 3.72
CA ARG A 268 -12.53 5.38 3.75
C ARG A 268 -12.29 4.56 5.02
N VAL A 269 -12.65 5.10 6.18
CA VAL A 269 -12.52 4.40 7.45
C VAL A 269 -13.37 3.13 7.46
N PHE A 270 -14.61 3.19 6.96
CA PHE A 270 -15.49 2.03 6.84
C PHE A 270 -14.87 0.96 5.93
N GLU A 271 -14.45 1.35 4.71
CA GLU A 271 -13.80 0.45 3.76
C GLU A 271 -12.59 -0.25 4.38
N GLU A 272 -11.67 0.50 4.99
CA GLU A 272 -10.48 -0.06 5.65
C GLU A 272 -10.84 -0.99 6.81
N THR A 273 -11.84 -0.64 7.61
CA THR A 273 -12.31 -1.49 8.71
C THR A 273 -12.87 -2.81 8.18
N LEU A 274 -13.69 -2.75 7.13
CA LEU A 274 -14.29 -3.93 6.49
C LEU A 274 -13.20 -4.85 5.90
N VAL A 275 -12.26 -4.27 5.17
CA VAL A 275 -11.15 -5.01 4.56
C VAL A 275 -10.27 -5.66 5.62
N ARG A 276 -9.90 -4.95 6.69
CA ARG A 276 -9.13 -5.52 7.82
C ARG A 276 -9.84 -6.72 8.44
N ALA A 277 -11.14 -6.59 8.71
CA ALA A 277 -11.94 -7.68 9.27
C ALA A 277 -11.98 -8.89 8.32
N ALA A 278 -12.18 -8.67 7.02
CA ALA A 278 -12.16 -9.72 6.01
C ALA A 278 -10.79 -10.42 5.92
N THR A 279 -9.70 -9.66 5.91
CA THR A 279 -8.33 -10.20 5.90
C THR A 279 -8.06 -11.05 7.13
N ILE A 280 -8.43 -10.58 8.33
CA ILE A 280 -8.28 -11.33 9.58
C ILE A 280 -9.11 -12.62 9.53
N TRP A 281 -10.37 -12.51 9.12
CA TRP A 281 -11.28 -13.65 9.02
C TRP A 281 -10.72 -14.75 8.13
N MET A 282 -10.25 -14.42 6.93
CA MET A 282 -9.68 -15.40 6.00
C MET A 282 -8.36 -15.99 6.55
N ALA A 283 -7.44 -15.14 7.01
CA ALA A 283 -6.12 -15.58 7.49
C ALA A 283 -6.19 -16.46 8.75
N HIS A 284 -7.24 -16.31 9.55
CA HIS A 284 -7.41 -17.00 10.84
C HIS A 284 -8.69 -17.83 10.91
N ARG A 285 -9.26 -18.23 9.77
CA ARG A 285 -10.51 -19.02 9.71
C ARG A 285 -10.42 -20.32 10.50
N LEU A 286 -9.25 -20.98 10.47
CA LEU A 286 -8.98 -22.23 11.19
C LEU A 286 -8.51 -22.02 12.63
N ASN A 287 -8.28 -20.77 13.06
CA ASN A 287 -7.89 -20.43 14.42
C ASN A 287 -8.61 -19.15 14.88
N PRO A 288 -9.91 -19.23 15.22
CA PRO A 288 -10.72 -18.06 15.60
C PRO A 288 -10.12 -17.26 16.76
N TYR A 289 -9.49 -17.92 17.74
CA TYR A 289 -8.86 -17.26 18.89
C TYR A 289 -7.76 -16.28 18.47
N GLU A 290 -6.87 -16.68 17.56
CA GLU A 290 -5.86 -15.76 17.02
C GLU A 290 -6.51 -14.64 16.18
N GLY A 291 -7.59 -14.95 15.46
CA GLY A 291 -8.39 -13.94 14.75
C GLY A 291 -8.95 -12.87 15.69
N ASP A 292 -9.52 -13.26 16.83
CA ASP A 292 -10.06 -12.34 17.83
C ASP A 292 -8.98 -11.46 18.43
N LYS A 293 -7.84 -12.07 18.77
CA LYS A 293 -6.68 -11.33 19.27
C LYS A 293 -6.21 -10.28 18.26
N ARG A 294 -6.16 -10.62 16.97
CA ARG A 294 -5.81 -9.67 15.89
C ARG A 294 -6.84 -8.56 15.76
N ALA A 295 -8.13 -8.87 15.79
CA ALA A 295 -9.19 -7.87 15.74
C ALA A 295 -9.13 -6.89 16.91
N LEU A 296 -8.79 -7.37 18.12
CA LEU A 296 -8.58 -6.52 19.28
C LEU A 296 -7.35 -5.61 19.14
N TYR A 297 -6.27 -6.08 18.51
CA TYR A 297 -5.12 -5.20 18.21
C TYR A 297 -5.51 -4.07 17.25
N GLU A 298 -6.22 -4.36 16.17
CA GLU A 298 -6.71 -3.35 15.22
C GLU A 298 -7.66 -2.34 15.90
N SER A 299 -8.54 -2.85 16.77
CA SER A 299 -9.42 -2.01 17.59
C SER A 299 -8.63 -1.06 18.50
N GLY A 300 -7.54 -1.55 19.12
CA GLY A 300 -6.64 -0.74 19.93
C GLY A 300 -5.90 0.36 19.15
N ASP A 301 -5.67 0.18 17.85
CA ASP A 301 -5.11 1.20 16.96
C ASP A 301 -6.16 2.24 16.53
N GLY A 302 -7.45 1.96 16.76
CA GLY A 302 -8.57 2.87 16.51
C GLY A 302 -9.61 2.32 15.55
N PHE A 303 -9.37 1.18 14.90
CA PHE A 303 -10.36 0.50 14.06
C PHE A 303 -11.38 -0.27 14.91
N VAL A 304 -12.10 0.47 15.76
CA VAL A 304 -12.92 -0.06 16.87
C VAL A 304 -13.98 -1.07 16.45
N TYR A 305 -14.39 -1.03 15.18
CA TYR A 305 -15.43 -1.88 14.61
C TYR A 305 -14.93 -3.20 14.00
N VAL A 306 -13.61 -3.42 13.90
CA VAL A 306 -13.04 -4.66 13.34
C VAL A 306 -13.55 -5.91 14.06
N PRO A 307 -13.64 -5.97 15.41
CA PRO A 307 -14.20 -7.14 16.09
C PRO A 307 -15.64 -7.47 15.68
N ALA A 308 -16.54 -6.47 15.62
CA ALA A 308 -17.92 -6.71 15.23
C ALA A 308 -18.04 -7.16 13.77
N LEU A 309 -17.26 -6.57 12.87
CA LEU A 309 -17.23 -6.99 11.47
C LEU A 309 -16.67 -8.40 11.30
N LEU A 310 -15.66 -8.78 12.09
CA LEU A 310 -15.12 -10.15 12.11
C LEU A 310 -16.20 -11.16 12.53
N GLU A 311 -17.02 -10.83 13.52
CA GLU A 311 -18.16 -11.67 13.91
C GLU A 311 -19.21 -11.75 12.79
N SER A 312 -19.54 -10.63 12.12
CA SER A 312 -20.42 -10.64 10.94
C SER A 312 -19.91 -11.61 9.88
N PHE A 313 -18.61 -11.58 9.54
CA PHE A 313 -18.03 -12.52 8.58
C PHE A 313 -18.18 -13.98 9.00
N ARG A 314 -18.12 -14.29 10.30
CA ARG A 314 -18.27 -15.67 10.79
C ARG A 314 -19.72 -16.16 10.75
N GLU A 315 -20.68 -15.28 11.00
CA GLU A 315 -22.07 -15.66 11.20
C GLU A 315 -22.95 -15.46 9.97
N LYS A 316 -22.63 -14.48 9.14
CA LYS A 316 -23.52 -13.94 8.10
C LYS A 316 -22.95 -14.04 6.69
N TRP A 317 -21.64 -14.19 6.54
CA TRP A 317 -21.05 -14.29 5.21
C TRP A 317 -21.47 -15.59 4.51
N THR A 318 -22.14 -15.46 3.36
CA THR A 318 -22.59 -16.59 2.53
C THR A 318 -21.95 -16.62 1.15
N GLY A 319 -21.21 -15.58 0.77
CA GLY A 319 -20.52 -15.48 -0.52
C GLY A 319 -20.64 -14.09 -1.16
N PRO A 320 -19.90 -13.85 -2.26
CA PRO A 320 -19.82 -12.54 -2.89
C PRO A 320 -21.12 -12.05 -3.53
N GLU A 321 -22.07 -12.94 -3.82
CA GLU A 321 -23.37 -12.58 -4.39
C GLU A 321 -24.26 -11.80 -3.40
N GLU A 322 -24.07 -12.01 -2.10
CA GLU A 322 -24.84 -11.36 -1.03
C GLU A 322 -24.10 -10.17 -0.40
N MET A 323 -23.08 -9.65 -1.10
CA MET A 323 -22.19 -8.59 -0.59
C MET A 323 -22.93 -7.34 -0.11
N ASP A 324 -23.94 -6.90 -0.87
CA ASP A 324 -24.70 -5.70 -0.56
C ASP A 324 -25.51 -5.88 0.73
N ALA A 325 -26.16 -7.04 0.89
CA ALA A 325 -26.89 -7.38 2.11
C ALA A 325 -25.94 -7.50 3.31
N PHE A 326 -24.79 -8.14 3.12
CA PHE A 326 -23.76 -8.29 4.15
C PHE A 326 -23.23 -6.93 4.66
N ILE A 327 -23.00 -5.96 3.77
CA ILE A 327 -22.58 -4.60 4.15
C ILE A 327 -23.66 -3.93 5.02
N MET A 328 -24.93 -4.06 4.65
CA MET A 328 -26.03 -3.46 5.42
C MET A 328 -26.17 -4.09 6.81
N GLU A 329 -26.14 -5.41 6.91
CA GLU A 329 -26.16 -6.12 8.21
C GLU A 329 -24.96 -5.76 9.08
N SER A 330 -23.80 -5.58 8.45
CA SER A 330 -22.57 -5.16 9.12
C SER A 330 -22.69 -3.76 9.72
N LEU A 331 -23.28 -2.80 8.99
CA LEU A 331 -23.56 -1.46 9.51
C LEU A 331 -24.52 -1.49 10.69
N ASP A 332 -25.55 -2.34 10.64
CA ASP A 332 -26.51 -2.50 11.73
C ASP A 332 -25.85 -3.08 12.98
N ARG A 333 -24.97 -4.09 12.83
CA ARG A 333 -24.21 -4.64 13.96
C ARG A 333 -23.26 -3.61 14.57
N MET A 334 -22.55 -2.84 13.76
CA MET A 334 -21.69 -1.77 14.25
C MET A 334 -22.46 -0.76 15.10
N GLY A 335 -23.71 -0.45 14.71
CA GLY A 335 -24.60 0.45 15.47
C GLY A 335 -25.08 -0.10 16.81
N GLN A 336 -24.96 -1.41 17.04
CA GLN A 336 -25.30 -2.05 18.32
C GLN A 336 -24.12 -2.05 19.31
N MET A 337 -22.90 -1.71 18.85
CA MET A 337 -21.75 -1.60 19.73
C MET A 337 -21.86 -0.36 20.62
N THR A 338 -21.64 -0.55 21.92
CA THR A 338 -21.42 0.57 22.84
C THR A 338 -19.92 0.88 22.87
N LEU A 339 -19.52 2.06 22.41
CA LEU A 339 -18.13 2.53 22.40
C LEU A 339 -17.73 3.21 23.72
#